data_AF-A0A963LVB8-F1
#
_entry.id   AF-A0A963LVB8-F1
#
_cell.length_a   1.000
_cell.length_b   1.000
_cell.length_c   1.000
_cell.angle_alpha   90.00
_cell.angle_beta   90.00
_cell.angle_gamma   90.00
#
_symmetry.space_group_name_H-M   'P 1'
#
loop_
_entity.id
_entity.type
_entity.pdbx_description
1 polymer ?
#
loop_
_entity_poly.entity_id
_entity_poly.type
_entity_poly.pdbx_seq_one_letter_code
_entity_poly.pdbx_strand_id
1 'polypeptide(L)'
;MLHKLNDIFPVRYTVFGLCVLALLLSLATLPLRGAGGVMLVLLLPLVALGIYDMAQSKRSILRNYPVIGHIRYMLEFVRPELRQYFLESDNEATPFSRAQRSLVYQRAKGESDKRPFGTLL
;
A
#
# COMPACT_ATOMS: atom_id res chain seq x y z
N MET A 1 -13.88 -23.02 -6.24
CA MET A 1 -14.75 -21.87 -6.57
C MET A 1 -14.07 -20.86 -7.48
N LEU A 2 -12.85 -20.39 -7.16
CA LEU A 2 -12.13 -19.37 -7.93
C LEU A 2 -11.73 -19.79 -9.37
N HIS A 3 -11.43 -21.08 -9.61
CA HIS A 3 -11.08 -21.57 -10.94
C HIS A 3 -12.22 -21.42 -11.97
N LYS A 4 -13.46 -21.80 -11.59
CA LYS A 4 -14.64 -21.65 -12.47
C LYS A 4 -14.93 -20.18 -12.83
N LEU A 5 -14.65 -19.26 -11.91
CA LEU A 5 -14.82 -17.83 -12.16
C LEU A 5 -13.79 -17.33 -13.18
N ASN A 6 -12.55 -17.82 -13.10
CA ASN A 6 -11.46 -17.44 -13.98
C ASN A 6 -11.65 -17.90 -15.44
N ASP A 7 -12.44 -18.96 -15.66
CA ASP A 7 -12.80 -19.45 -17.00
C ASP A 7 -13.81 -18.52 -17.71
N ILE A 8 -14.65 -17.81 -16.95
CA ILE A 8 -15.67 -16.90 -17.47
C ILE A 8 -15.15 -15.46 -17.51
N PHE A 9 -14.48 -15.03 -16.44
CA PHE A 9 -13.88 -13.72 -16.32
C PHE A 9 -12.54 -13.81 -15.58
N PRO A 10 -11.42 -13.41 -16.21
CA PRO A 10 -10.13 -13.42 -15.55
C PRO A 10 -10.16 -12.54 -14.29
N VAL A 11 -10.07 -13.19 -13.12
CA VAL A 11 -10.19 -12.55 -11.79
C VAL A 11 -9.19 -11.41 -11.62
N ARG A 12 -8.09 -11.46 -12.38
CA ARG A 12 -7.00 -10.48 -12.39
C ARG A 12 -7.45 -9.06 -12.78
N TYR A 13 -8.47 -8.93 -13.64
CA TYR A 13 -8.96 -7.63 -14.10
C TYR A 13 -10.21 -7.14 -13.36
N THR A 14 -10.64 -7.85 -12.31
CA THR A 14 -11.87 -7.51 -11.57
C THR A 14 -11.84 -6.11 -10.99
N VAL A 15 -10.73 -5.72 -10.37
CA VAL A 15 -10.59 -4.38 -9.76
C VAL A 15 -10.65 -3.29 -10.82
N PHE A 16 -9.94 -3.46 -11.93
CA PHE A 16 -10.00 -2.52 -13.04
C PHE A 16 -11.41 -2.43 -13.65
N GLY A 17 -12.08 -3.58 -13.83
CA GLY A 17 -13.47 -3.63 -14.28
C GLY A 17 -14.44 -2.90 -13.33
N LEU A 18 -14.25 -3.04 -12.01
CA LEU A 18 -15.02 -2.29 -11.01
C LEU A 18 -14.75 -0.79 -11.07
N CYS A 19 -13.50 -0.37 -11.29
CA CYS A 19 -13.16 1.05 -11.47
C CYS A 19 -13.83 1.64 -12.71
N VAL A 20 -13.83 0.91 -13.83
CA VAL A 20 -14.52 1.32 -15.07
C VAL A 20 -16.03 1.39 -14.85
N LEU A 21 -16.62 0.37 -14.21
CA LEU A 21 -18.05 0.34 -13.91
C LEU A 21 -18.45 1.50 -12.99
N ALA A 22 -17.66 1.78 -11.95
CA ALA A 22 -17.87 2.92 -11.06
C ALA A 22 -17.78 4.26 -11.80
N LEU A 23 -16.84 4.39 -12.75
CA LEU A 23 -16.71 5.59 -13.58
C LEU A 23 -17.94 5.79 -14.48
N LEU A 24 -18.43 4.72 -15.12
CA LEU A 24 -19.65 4.77 -15.94
C LEU A 24 -20.88 5.15 -15.12
N LEU A 25 -21.03 4.58 -13.91
CA LEU A 25 -22.10 4.95 -12.99
C LEU A 25 -22.00 6.42 -12.57
N SER A 26 -20.80 6.90 -12.24
CA SER A 26 -20.56 8.30 -11.88
C SER A 26 -20.85 9.27 -13.03
N LEU A 27 -20.62 8.85 -14.28
CA LEU A 27 -20.96 9.61 -15.47
C LEU A 27 -22.46 9.63 -15.71
N ALA A 28 -23.17 8.53 -15.44
CA ALA A 28 -24.61 8.43 -15.54
C ALA A 28 -25.35 9.28 -14.49
N THR A 29 -24.81 9.44 -13.28
CA THR A 29 -25.45 10.26 -12.24
C THR A 29 -25.33 11.77 -12.47
N LEU A 30 -24.34 12.23 -13.23
CA LEU A 30 -24.14 13.64 -13.56
C LEU A 30 -25.34 14.30 -14.26
N PRO A 31 -25.85 13.78 -15.40
CA PRO A 31 -26.99 14.39 -16.08
C PRO A 31 -28.31 14.19 -15.32
N LEU A 32 -28.45 13.12 -14.53
CA LEU A 32 -29.69 12.83 -13.81
C LEU A 32 -29.85 13.63 -12.51
N ARG A 33 -28.76 13.84 -11.76
CA ARG A 33 -28.81 14.40 -10.39
C ARG A 33 -27.88 15.60 -10.19
N GLY A 34 -27.06 15.96 -11.16
CA GLY A 34 -25.99 16.96 -10.98
C GLY A 34 -24.91 16.55 -9.98
N ALA A 35 -24.96 15.32 -9.48
CA ALA A 35 -24.07 14.77 -8.46
C ALA A 35 -23.19 13.68 -9.08
N GLY A 36 -21.90 13.66 -8.74
CA GLY A 36 -20.92 12.71 -9.29
C GLY A 36 -19.63 13.34 -9.83
N GLY A 37 -19.55 14.67 -9.91
CA GLY A 37 -18.34 15.36 -10.41
C GLY A 37 -17.07 15.00 -9.63
N VAL A 38 -17.15 14.96 -8.30
CA VAL A 38 -16.01 14.61 -7.43
C VAL A 38 -15.54 13.17 -7.65
N MET A 39 -16.47 12.22 -7.75
CA MET A 39 -16.13 10.81 -8.02
C MET A 39 -15.51 10.65 -9.41
N LEU A 40 -15.95 11.43 -10.40
CA LEU A 40 -15.36 11.41 -11.74
C LEU A 40 -13.92 11.90 -11.74
N VAL A 41 -13.62 13.01 -11.06
CA VAL A 41 -12.25 13.53 -10.93
C VAL A 41 -11.33 12.51 -10.27
N LEU A 42 -11.84 11.68 -9.35
CA LEU A 42 -11.06 10.64 -8.68
C LEU A 42 -10.92 9.36 -9.51
N LEU A 43 -11.99 8.92 -10.16
CA LEU A 43 -12.02 7.64 -10.90
C LEU A 43 -11.33 7.73 -12.27
N LEU A 44 -11.40 8.88 -12.93
CA LEU A 44 -10.80 9.08 -14.26
C LEU A 44 -9.29 8.85 -14.27
N PRO A 45 -8.47 9.44 -13.36
CA PRO A 45 -7.04 9.13 -13.31
C PRO A 45 -6.78 7.68 -12.92
N LEU A 46 -7.65 7.05 -12.13
CA LEU A 46 -7.51 5.64 -11.74
C LEU A 46 -7.70 4.68 -12.92
N VAL A 47 -8.70 4.95 -13.77
CA VAL A 47 -8.91 4.21 -15.02
C VAL A 47 -7.77 4.47 -16.00
N ALA A 48 -7.32 5.71 -16.14
CA ALA A 48 -6.17 6.06 -16.98
C ALA A 48 -4.89 5.34 -16.52
N LEU A 49 -4.64 5.27 -15.20
CA LEU A 49 -3.54 4.50 -14.62
C LEU A 49 -3.66 3.00 -14.93
N GLY A 50 -4.86 2.43 -14.83
CA GLY A 50 -5.10 1.03 -15.18
C GLY A 50 -4.81 0.73 -16.66
N ILE A 51 -5.16 1.64 -17.57
CA ILE A 51 -4.82 1.53 -19.00
C ILE A 51 -3.30 1.60 -19.19
N TYR A 52 -2.63 2.55 -18.53
CA TYR A 52 -1.17 2.67 -18.57
C TYR A 52 -0.47 1.41 -18.01
N ASP A 53 -1.01 0.83 -16.93
CA ASP A 53 -0.51 -0.41 -16.33
C ASP A 53 -0.55 -1.58 -17.30
N MET A 54 -1.60 -1.68 -18.11
CA MET A 54 -1.76 -2.72 -19.12
C MET A 54 -0.86 -2.51 -20.34
N ALA A 55 -0.59 -1.24 -20.69
CA ALA A 55 0.23 -0.87 -21.84
C ALA A 55 1.74 -1.00 -21.57
N GLN A 56 2.19 -0.77 -20.34
CA GLN A 56 3.62 -0.86 -20.02
C GLN A 56 4.17 -2.29 -20.10
N SER A 57 5.40 -2.43 -20.60
CA SER A 57 6.10 -3.72 -20.68
C SER A 57 7.07 -3.98 -19.52
N LYS A 58 7.38 -2.96 -18.72
CA LYS A 58 8.46 -3.01 -17.71
C LYS A 58 8.11 -3.83 -16.46
N ARG A 59 6.84 -3.81 -16.03
CA ARG A 59 6.39 -4.43 -14.78
C ARG A 59 5.29 -5.45 -15.06
N SER A 60 5.67 -6.74 -15.13
CA SER A 60 4.76 -7.86 -15.44
C SER A 60 3.59 -7.99 -14.45
N ILE A 61 3.79 -7.62 -13.18
CA ILE A 61 2.76 -7.68 -12.15
C ILE A 61 1.67 -6.63 -12.41
N LEU A 62 2.05 -5.38 -12.70
CA LEU A 62 1.10 -4.30 -12.97
C LEU A 62 0.29 -4.57 -14.24
N ARG A 63 0.94 -5.15 -15.26
CA ARG A 63 0.28 -5.54 -16.50
C ARG A 63 -0.79 -6.61 -16.31
N ASN A 64 -0.53 -7.58 -15.43
CA ASN A 64 -1.47 -8.66 -15.12
C ASN A 64 -2.55 -8.24 -14.12
N TYR A 65 -2.25 -7.30 -13.23
CA TYR A 65 -3.11 -6.84 -12.14
C TYR A 65 -3.17 -5.31 -12.12
N PRO A 66 -3.81 -4.67 -13.11
CA PRO A 66 -3.87 -3.22 -13.22
C PRO A 66 -4.57 -2.61 -12.00
N VAL A 67 -4.13 -1.42 -11.58
CA VAL A 67 -4.57 -0.72 -10.36
C VAL A 67 -4.17 -1.46 -9.07
N ILE A 68 -4.68 -2.67 -8.82
CA ILE A 68 -4.45 -3.41 -7.55
C ILE A 68 -2.98 -3.81 -7.34
N GLY A 69 -2.23 -4.05 -8.43
CA GLY A 69 -0.82 -4.42 -8.35
C GLY A 69 0.06 -3.36 -7.67
N HIS A 70 -0.38 -2.10 -7.62
CA HIS A 70 0.30 -1.03 -6.90
C HIS A 70 0.40 -1.27 -5.39
N ILE A 71 -0.58 -1.96 -4.79
CA ILE A 71 -0.58 -2.29 -3.36
C ILE A 71 0.67 -3.09 -3.00
N ARG A 72 1.11 -4.01 -3.88
CA ARG A 72 2.32 -4.79 -3.65
C ARG A 72 3.54 -3.89 -3.46
N TYR A 73 3.71 -2.90 -4.32
CA TYR A 73 4.85 -1.99 -4.28
C TYR A 73 4.75 -1.01 -3.11
N MET A 74 3.54 -0.58 -2.75
CA MET A 74 3.32 0.23 -1.54
C MET A 74 3.71 -0.55 -0.27
N LEU A 75 3.30 -1.82 -0.17
CA LEU A 75 3.69 -2.68 0.96
C LEU A 75 5.19 -3.01 0.92
N GLU A 76 5.79 -3.20 -0.24
CA GLU A 76 7.23 -3.41 -0.39
C GLU A 76 8.03 -2.21 0.11
N PHE A 77 7.54 -1.00 -0.12
CA PHE A 77 8.11 0.24 0.39
C PHE A 77 7.97 0.37 1.92
N VAL A 78 6.81 0.02 2.48
CA VAL A 78 6.52 0.12 3.93
C VAL A 78 7.12 -1.03 4.74
N ARG A 79 7.43 -2.16 4.08
CA ARG A 79 7.96 -3.38 4.71
C ARG A 79 9.19 -3.15 5.62
N PRO A 80 10.23 -2.40 5.22
CA PRO A 80 11.43 -2.20 6.05
C PRO A 80 11.10 -1.47 7.35
N GLU A 81 10.26 -0.46 7.29
CA GLU A 81 9.83 0.32 8.46
C GLU A 81 9.00 -0.55 9.40
N LEU A 82 8.03 -1.30 8.88
CA LEU A 82 7.24 -2.24 9.70
C LEU A 82 8.13 -3.25 10.42
N ARG A 83 9.13 -3.80 9.70
CA ARG A 83 10.08 -4.73 10.31
C ARG A 83 10.88 -4.05 11.41
N GLN A 84 11.42 -2.87 11.15
CA GLN A 84 12.30 -2.16 12.08
C GLN A 84 11.60 -1.69 13.36
N TYR A 85 10.30 -1.36 13.31
CA TYR A 85 9.58 -0.80 14.47
C TYR A 85 8.67 -1.78 15.20
N PHE A 86 8.11 -2.77 14.50
CA PHE A 86 7.14 -3.71 15.10
C PHE A 86 7.68 -5.13 15.29
N LEU A 87 8.63 -5.56 14.47
CA LEU A 87 9.13 -6.93 14.49
C LEU A 87 10.50 -7.03 15.12
N GLU A 88 11.40 -6.08 14.82
CA GLU A 88 12.75 -6.04 15.37
C GLU A 88 12.68 -5.64 16.84
N SER A 89 13.00 -6.58 17.72
CA SER A 89 12.95 -6.36 19.16
C SER A 89 14.05 -5.39 19.61
N ASP A 90 13.86 -4.72 20.76
CA ASP A 90 14.86 -3.81 21.33
C ASP A 90 16.23 -4.49 21.60
N ASN A 91 16.26 -5.82 21.59
CA ASN A 91 17.41 -6.68 21.85
C ASN A 91 17.93 -7.43 20.60
N GLU A 92 17.25 -7.35 19.45
CA GLU A 92 17.76 -7.95 18.22
C GLU A 92 18.91 -7.13 17.65
N ALA A 93 20.04 -7.81 17.47
CA ALA A 93 21.30 -7.19 17.08
C ALA A 93 21.54 -7.37 15.58
N THR A 94 21.65 -6.27 14.83
CA THR A 94 22.83 -5.97 13.97
C THR A 94 22.72 -4.58 13.30
N PRO A 95 23.78 -3.73 13.32
CA PRO A 95 24.98 -3.73 14.17
C PRO A 95 24.77 -3.10 15.57
N PHE A 96 23.66 -2.38 15.79
CA PHE A 96 23.29 -1.79 17.08
C PHE A 96 21.80 -1.97 17.36
N SER A 97 21.45 -2.36 18.59
CA SER A 97 20.06 -2.55 19.02
C SER A 97 19.33 -1.21 19.20
N ARG A 98 17.99 -1.22 19.18
CA ARG A 98 17.18 0.00 19.37
C ARG A 98 17.39 0.62 20.76
N ALA A 99 17.62 -0.20 21.78
CA ALA A 99 18.01 0.25 23.11
C ALA A 99 19.35 1.01 23.09
N GLN A 100 20.35 0.52 22.34
CA GLN A 100 21.65 1.19 22.20
C GLN A 100 21.53 2.52 21.46
N ARG A 101 20.77 2.59 20.35
CA ARG A 101 20.56 3.84 19.60
C ARG A 101 19.82 4.89 20.42
N SER A 102 18.75 4.49 21.12
CA SER A 102 17.99 5.42 21.98
C SER A 102 18.83 5.99 23.12
N LEU A 103 19.71 5.20 23.71
CA LEU A 103 20.64 5.63 24.76
C LEU A 103 21.68 6.64 24.23
N VAL A 104 22.17 6.47 23.00
CA VAL A 104 23.04 7.47 22.35
C VAL A 104 22.29 8.79 22.11
N TYR A 105 21.04 8.74 21.63
CA TYR A 105 20.24 9.96 21.44
C TYR A 105 19.91 10.68 22.75
N GLN A 106 19.61 9.95 23.82
CA GLN A 106 19.35 10.53 25.15
C GLN A 106 20.59 11.27 25.67
N ARG A 107 21.78 10.66 25.56
CA ARG A 107 23.05 11.30 25.91
C ARG A 107 23.34 12.53 25.07
N ALA A 108 23.10 12.47 23.76
CA ALA A 108 23.31 13.61 22.87
C ALA A 108 22.39 14.81 23.18
N LYS A 109 21.20 14.54 23.74
CA LYS A 109 20.24 15.57 24.18
C LYS A 109 20.44 16.03 25.64
N GLY A 110 21.38 15.42 26.38
CA GLY A 110 21.57 15.70 27.80
C GLY A 110 20.47 15.17 28.72
N GLU A 111 19.64 14.24 28.23
CA GLU A 111 18.60 13.60 29.03
C GLU A 111 19.17 12.44 29.86
N SER A 112 18.52 12.13 30.99
CA SER A 112 18.95 11.06 31.89
C SER A 112 18.99 9.70 31.17
N ASP A 113 20.19 9.10 31.09
CA ASP A 113 20.46 7.82 30.43
C ASP A 113 20.33 6.60 31.37
N LYS A 114 19.99 6.84 32.64
CA LYS A 114 19.89 5.79 33.67
C LYS A 114 18.58 5.04 33.58
N ARG A 115 18.62 3.80 33.10
CA ARG A 115 17.51 2.85 33.18
C ARG A 115 17.68 1.93 34.41
N PRO A 116 16.64 1.72 35.23
CA PRO A 116 16.70 0.77 36.33
C PRO A 116 16.91 -0.66 35.82
N PHE A 117 17.75 -1.44 36.52
CA PHE A 117 18.11 -2.82 36.22
C PHE A 117 16.97 -3.83 36.52
N GLY A 118 15.76 -3.55 36.04
CA GLY A 118 14.64 -4.50 36.10
C GLY A 118 14.69 -5.48 34.93
N THR A 119 14.24 -6.71 35.14
CA THR A 119 13.99 -7.67 34.04
C THR A 119 12.91 -7.11 33.12
N LEU A 120 13.22 -7.04 31.82
CA LEU A 120 12.23 -6.87 30.76
C LEU A 120 11.42 -8.18 30.70
N LEU A 121 10.16 -8.15 31.13
CA LEU A 121 9.21 -9.25 30.94
C LEU A 121 8.80 -9.35 29.48
#